data_AF-A0A653NF62-F1
#
_entry.id   AF-A0A653NF62-F1
#
_cell.length_a   1.000
_cell.length_b   1.000
_cell.length_c   1.000
_cell.angle_alpha   90.00
_cell.angle_beta   90.00
_cell.angle_gamma   90.00
#
_symmetry.space_group_name_H-M   'P 1'
#
loop_
_entity.id
_entity.type
_entity.pdbx_description
1 polymer ?
#
loop_
_entity_poly.entity_id
_entity_poly.type
_entity_poly.pdbx_seq_one_letter_code
_entity_poly.pdbx_strand_id
1 'polypeptide(L)'
;MRKFTLILAFFVSACSSIEDVSNKDFVNINMGSVSSTKPLFVCVNKLDSELTNQLFINWGFEKCQSGEHVISIPENSPLKITKVVKHTHTALFTRERWLAVGNFENTEFYYYLDWVTQTDGTFFKQTSNVPWR
;
A
#
# COMPACT_ATOMS: atom_id res chain seq x y z
N MET A 1 16.55 -52.05 -11.43
CA MET A 1 15.68 -50.86 -11.36
C MET A 1 15.96 -50.13 -10.06
N ARG A 2 16.58 -48.95 -10.09
CA ARG A 2 16.82 -48.17 -8.87
C ARG A 2 16.44 -46.72 -9.18
N LYS A 3 15.19 -46.37 -8.88
CA LYS A 3 14.65 -45.03 -9.05
C LYS A 3 15.29 -44.15 -7.96
N PHE A 4 16.17 -43.24 -8.36
CA PHE A 4 16.61 -42.15 -7.52
C PHE A 4 15.48 -41.11 -7.47
N THR A 5 14.74 -41.10 -6.38
CA THR A 5 13.79 -40.02 -6.09
C THR A 5 14.60 -38.82 -5.63
N LEU A 6 14.84 -37.87 -6.54
CA LEU A 6 15.54 -36.63 -6.25
C LEU A 6 14.51 -35.64 -5.71
N ILE A 7 14.45 -35.49 -4.38
CA ILE A 7 13.61 -34.48 -3.72
C ILE A 7 14.35 -33.15 -3.84
N LEU A 8 14.00 -32.36 -4.85
CA LEU A 8 14.48 -30.99 -4.99
C LEU A 8 13.71 -30.12 -3.99
N ALA A 9 14.31 -29.85 -2.83
CA ALA A 9 13.77 -28.89 -1.87
C ALA A 9 13.95 -27.47 -2.44
N PHE A 10 12.91 -26.93 -3.07
CA PHE A 10 12.85 -25.51 -3.43
C PHE A 10 12.69 -24.68 -2.15
N PHE A 11 13.81 -24.20 -1.61
CA PHE A 11 13.80 -23.12 -0.63
C PHE A 11 13.44 -21.83 -1.37
N VAL A 12 12.14 -21.58 -1.54
CA VAL A 12 11.65 -20.28 -1.99
C VAL A 12 11.69 -19.34 -0.78
N SER A 13 12.85 -18.71 -0.53
CA SER A 13 12.95 -17.66 0.47
C SER A 13 12.11 -16.46 0.00
N ALA A 14 11.06 -16.13 0.73
CA ALA A 14 10.28 -14.94 0.46
C ALA A 14 11.14 -13.70 0.75
N CYS A 15 11.25 -12.78 -0.21
CA CYS A 15 11.96 -11.52 -0.07
C CYS A 15 10.97 -10.36 -0.28
N SER A 16 11.00 -9.35 0.58
CA SER A 16 10.30 -8.08 0.37
C SER A 16 11.30 -6.94 0.21
N SER A 17 10.96 -5.98 -0.65
CA SER A 17 11.68 -4.72 -0.79
C SER A 17 10.71 -3.55 -0.91
N ILE A 18 11.15 -2.39 -0.42
CA ILE A 18 10.43 -1.12 -0.50
C ILE A 18 11.34 -0.14 -1.22
N GLU A 19 10.85 0.41 -2.32
CA GLU A 19 11.55 1.44 -3.11
C GLU A 19 10.76 2.75 -3.02
N ASP A 20 11.43 3.85 -2.68
CA ASP A 20 10.84 5.19 -2.78
C ASP A 20 10.79 5.62 -4.25
N VAL A 21 9.58 5.87 -4.74
CA VAL A 21 9.28 6.24 -6.11
C VAL A 21 8.63 7.62 -6.21
N SER A 22 8.65 8.41 -5.13
CA SER A 22 7.99 9.73 -5.03
C SER A 22 8.41 10.71 -6.13
N ASN A 23 9.67 10.64 -6.57
CA ASN A 23 10.26 11.56 -7.54
C ASN A 23 10.13 11.09 -9.00
N LYS A 24 9.35 10.04 -9.28
CA LYS A 24 9.19 9.51 -10.64
C LYS A 24 8.08 10.26 -11.37
N ASP A 25 8.29 10.59 -12.65
CA ASP A 25 7.39 11.43 -13.46
C ASP A 25 5.95 10.89 -13.57
N PHE A 26 5.76 9.58 -13.45
CA PHE A 26 4.44 8.95 -13.50
C PHE A 26 3.68 9.05 -12.16
N VAL A 27 4.32 9.44 -11.06
CA VAL A 27 3.65 9.66 -9.77
C VAL A 27 2.93 10.99 -9.81
N ASN A 28 1.60 10.92 -9.98
CA ASN A 28 0.74 12.09 -10.07
C ASN A 28 -0.38 12.02 -9.02
N ILE A 29 0.03 12.19 -7.76
CA ILE A 29 -0.86 12.34 -6.61
C ILE A 29 -0.46 13.60 -5.84
N ASN A 30 -1.42 14.24 -5.17
CA ASN A 30 -1.12 15.36 -4.28
C ASN A 30 -0.35 14.83 -3.06
N MET A 31 0.90 15.30 -2.92
CA MET A 31 1.78 15.02 -1.78
C MET A 31 1.91 16.25 -0.88
N GLY A 32 2.43 16.06 0.33
CA GLY A 32 2.50 17.12 1.34
C GLY A 32 1.21 17.22 2.14
N SER A 33 0.85 18.44 2.53
CA SER A 33 -0.38 18.69 3.29
C SER A 33 -1.60 18.69 2.37
N VAL A 34 -2.50 17.75 2.59
CA VAL A 34 -3.74 17.54 1.82
C VAL A 34 -4.93 17.41 2.78
N SER A 35 -6.14 17.48 2.25
CA SER A 35 -7.36 17.28 3.04
C SER A 35 -8.08 16.01 2.63
N SER A 36 -8.55 15.21 3.59
CA SER A 36 -9.38 14.04 3.31
C SER A 36 -10.70 14.45 2.64
N THR A 37 -11.19 13.61 1.74
CA THR A 37 -12.42 13.86 0.96
C THR A 37 -13.52 12.85 1.23
N LYS A 38 -13.22 11.93 2.15
CA LYS A 38 -14.07 10.89 2.65
C LYS A 38 -13.73 10.70 4.12
N PRO A 39 -14.66 10.19 4.93
CA PRO A 39 -14.30 9.63 6.23
C PRO A 39 -13.41 8.40 6.01
N LEU A 40 -12.36 8.26 6.83
CA LEU A 40 -11.34 7.21 6.71
C LEU A 40 -11.11 6.52 8.04
N PHE A 41 -10.52 5.33 7.96
CA PHE A 41 -9.98 4.60 9.10
C PHE A 41 -8.53 4.27 8.89
N VAL A 42 -7.77 4.27 9.98
CA VAL A 42 -6.49 3.57 10.04
C VAL A 42 -6.71 2.25 10.78
N CYS A 43 -6.33 1.16 10.14
CA CYS A 43 -6.45 -0.18 10.66
C CYS A 43 -5.07 -0.85 10.70
N VAL A 44 -4.78 -1.64 11.73
CA VAL A 44 -3.56 -2.45 11.78
C VAL A 44 -3.62 -3.50 10.67
N ASN A 45 -2.70 -3.38 9.70
CA ASN A 45 -2.51 -4.35 8.64
C ASN A 45 -1.05 -4.35 8.19
N LYS A 46 -0.28 -5.31 8.70
CA LYS A 46 1.17 -5.37 8.48
C LYS A 46 1.49 -6.02 7.14
N LEU A 47 1.93 -5.20 6.19
CA LEU A 47 2.47 -5.64 4.90
C LEU A 47 3.98 -5.87 4.97
N ASP A 48 4.69 -4.99 5.67
CA ASP A 48 6.13 -5.06 5.95
C ASP A 48 6.42 -4.44 7.35
N SER A 49 7.66 -4.49 7.80
CA SER A 49 8.15 -3.82 9.01
C SER A 49 7.86 -2.30 9.02
N GLU A 50 7.95 -1.64 7.87
CA GLU A 50 7.69 -0.20 7.71
C GLU A 50 6.25 0.13 7.32
N LEU A 51 5.42 -0.89 7.04
CA LEU A 51 4.07 -0.73 6.47
C LEU A 51 3.07 -1.49 7.35
N THR A 52 2.79 -0.94 8.53
CA THR A 52 2.07 -1.63 9.61
C THR A 52 0.59 -1.27 9.70
N ASN A 53 0.22 -0.07 9.24
CA ASN A 53 -1.11 0.50 9.36
C ASN A 53 -1.63 0.88 7.98
N GLN A 54 -2.82 0.40 7.63
CA GLN A 54 -3.45 0.70 6.36
C GLN A 54 -4.58 1.73 6.53
N LEU A 55 -4.61 2.70 5.64
CA LEU A 55 -5.71 3.66 5.48
C LEU A 55 -6.82 3.04 4.62
N PHE A 56 -8.05 3.12 5.08
CA PHE A 56 -9.25 2.65 4.40
C PHE A 56 -10.31 3.74 4.31
N ILE A 57 -11.11 3.74 3.25
CA ILE A 57 -12.31 4.57 3.18
C ILE A 57 -13.37 3.96 4.11
N ASN A 58 -13.93 4.78 4.99
CA ASN A 58 -15.05 4.39 5.83
C ASN A 58 -16.37 4.49 5.03
N TRP A 59 -17.03 3.37 4.80
CA TRP A 59 -18.32 3.27 4.10
C TRP A 59 -19.53 3.24 5.05
N GLY A 60 -19.41 3.81 6.25
CA GLY A 60 -20.47 3.84 7.27
C GLY A 60 -20.33 2.77 8.36
N PHE A 61 -19.15 2.20 8.52
CA PHE A 61 -18.83 1.29 9.62
C PHE A 61 -18.48 2.09 10.89
N GLU A 62 -18.66 1.46 12.05
CA GLU A 62 -18.25 2.04 13.35
C GLU A 62 -16.74 1.88 13.60
N LYS A 63 -16.12 0.86 13.02
CA LYS A 63 -14.70 0.53 13.18
C LYS A 63 -14.17 -0.26 11.98
N CYS A 64 -12.88 -0.55 11.99
CA CYS A 64 -12.23 -1.40 10.99
C CYS A 64 -12.94 -2.77 10.88
N GLN A 65 -13.29 -3.16 9.65
CA GLN A 65 -13.90 -4.46 9.37
C GLN A 65 -12.90 -5.61 9.53
N SER A 66 -11.62 -5.31 9.32
CA SER A 66 -10.51 -6.24 9.46
C SER A 66 -9.32 -5.52 10.10
N GLY A 67 -8.56 -6.24 10.91
CA GLY A 67 -7.48 -5.67 11.72
C GLY A 67 -8.00 -4.89 12.94
N GLU A 68 -7.06 -4.52 13.80
CA GLU A 68 -7.35 -3.65 14.94
C GLU A 68 -7.62 -2.22 14.45
N HIS A 69 -8.61 -1.56 15.04
CA HIS A 69 -8.91 -0.16 14.72
C HIS A 69 -7.97 0.76 15.48
N VAL A 70 -7.23 1.60 14.75
CA VAL A 70 -6.28 2.55 15.33
C VAL A 70 -6.95 3.90 15.55
N ILE A 71 -7.48 4.50 14.47
CA ILE A 71 -8.10 5.81 14.55
C ILE A 71 -9.14 6.01 13.44
N SER A 72 -10.15 6.82 13.75
CA SER A 72 -11.12 7.35 12.81
C SER A 72 -10.75 8.75 12.37
N ILE A 73 -10.75 8.99 11.07
CA ILE A 73 -10.39 10.27 10.47
C ILE A 73 -11.64 10.83 9.78
N PRO A 74 -12.19 11.95 10.27
CA PRO A 74 -13.30 12.63 9.59
C PRO A 74 -12.97 13.07 8.16
N GLU A 75 -14.00 13.38 7.39
CA GLU A 75 -13.82 14.10 6.13
C GLU A 75 -13.32 15.54 6.39
N ASN A 76 -12.55 16.10 5.47
CA ASN A 76 -11.88 17.39 5.56
C ASN A 76 -10.76 17.47 6.62
N SER A 77 -10.33 16.34 7.16
CA SER A 77 -9.21 16.27 8.09
C SER A 77 -7.86 16.46 7.37
N PRO A 78 -6.90 17.15 7.98
CA PRO A 78 -5.58 17.35 7.40
C PRO A 78 -4.78 16.05 7.42
N LEU A 79 -4.33 15.59 6.25
CA LEU A 79 -3.40 14.48 6.11
C LEU A 79 -2.06 15.01 5.62
N LYS A 80 -0.98 14.32 5.97
CA LYS A 80 0.35 14.57 5.40
C LYS A 80 0.80 13.36 4.60
N ILE A 81 0.81 13.45 3.28
CA ILE A 81 1.35 12.40 2.39
C ILE A 81 2.85 12.66 2.23
N THR A 82 3.68 11.73 2.68
CA THR A 82 5.13 11.93 2.78
C THR A 82 5.89 11.35 1.60
N LYS A 83 5.48 10.17 1.11
CA LYS A 83 6.15 9.49 0.00
C LYS A 83 5.21 8.53 -0.72
N VAL A 84 5.58 8.16 -1.93
CA VAL A 84 5.02 7.02 -2.65
C VAL A 84 6.08 5.93 -2.72
N VAL A 85 5.71 4.71 -2.33
CA VAL A 85 6.61 3.57 -2.35
C VAL A 85 6.09 2.46 -3.26
N LYS A 86 7.01 1.77 -3.92
CA LYS A 86 6.75 0.49 -4.56
C LYS A 86 7.21 -0.61 -3.61
N HIS A 87 6.27 -1.42 -3.15
CA HIS A 87 6.53 -2.61 -2.36
C HIS A 87 6.53 -3.83 -3.28
N THR A 88 7.67 -4.51 -3.39
CA THR A 88 7.85 -5.72 -4.17
C THR A 88 8.00 -6.90 -3.22
N HIS A 89 7.16 -7.92 -3.38
CA HIS A 89 7.25 -9.17 -2.63
C HIS A 89 7.46 -10.32 -3.60
N THR A 90 8.55 -11.07 -3.44
CA THR A 90 8.90 -12.21 -4.27
C THR A 90 8.85 -13.47 -3.43
N ALA A 91 7.95 -14.38 -3.80
CA ALA A 91 7.91 -15.76 -3.32
C ALA A 91 7.91 -16.70 -4.54
N LEU A 92 6.87 -17.52 -4.72
CA LEU A 92 6.68 -18.29 -5.96
C LEU A 92 6.40 -17.39 -7.18
N PHE A 93 5.83 -16.22 -6.93
CA PHE A 93 5.58 -15.18 -7.93
C PHE A 93 5.97 -13.82 -7.34
N THR A 94 6.38 -12.89 -8.20
CA THR A 94 6.62 -11.49 -7.81
C THR A 94 5.31 -10.72 -7.83
N ARG A 95 5.02 -10.02 -6.74
CA ARG A 95 3.89 -9.10 -6.61
C ARG A 95 4.42 -7.72 -6.31
N GLU A 96 4.06 -6.75 -7.14
CA GLU A 96 4.39 -5.35 -6.95
C GLU A 96 3.14 -4.58 -6.57
N ARG A 97 3.27 -3.67 -5.59
CA ARG A 97 2.19 -2.81 -5.13
C ARG A 97 2.69 -1.41 -4.91
N TRP A 98 1.88 -0.44 -5.30
CA TRP A 98 2.17 0.98 -5.17
C TRP A 98 1.38 1.53 -4.01
N LEU A 99 2.04 2.25 -3.11
CA LEU A 99 1.45 2.71 -1.86
C LEU A 99 1.76 4.18 -1.65
N ALA A 100 0.77 4.97 -1.24
CA ALA A 100 1.03 6.28 -0.65
C ALA A 100 1.26 6.08 0.85
N VAL A 101 2.33 6.65 1.38
CA VAL A 101 2.63 6.67 2.81
C VAL A 101 2.38 8.06 3.33
N GLY A 102 1.77 8.14 4.51
CA GLY A 102 1.45 9.41 5.14
C GLY A 102 1.22 9.28 6.63
N ASN A 103 0.77 10.38 7.24
CA ASN A 103 0.37 10.40 8.63
C ASN A 103 -0.83 11.31 8.88
N PHE A 104 -1.53 10.99 9.97
CA PHE A 104 -2.58 11.78 10.59
C PHE A 104 -2.35 11.81 12.11
N GLU A 105 -2.19 12.98 12.72
CA GLU A 105 -2.01 13.15 14.17
C GLU A 105 -1.00 12.17 14.81
N ASN A 106 0.18 12.02 14.17
CA ASN A 106 1.27 11.08 14.54
C ASN A 106 1.01 9.59 14.25
N THR A 107 -0.13 9.24 13.69
CA THR A 107 -0.40 7.88 13.22
C THR A 107 0.06 7.75 11.77
N GLU A 108 1.10 6.95 11.53
CA GLU A 108 1.54 6.60 10.19
C GLU A 108 0.57 5.61 9.54
N PHE A 109 0.39 5.73 8.23
CA PHE A 109 -0.42 4.82 7.43
C PHE A 109 0.16 4.65 6.02
N TYR A 110 -0.24 3.56 5.36
CA TYR A 110 -0.13 3.41 3.92
C TYR A 110 -1.52 3.27 3.28
N TYR A 111 -1.66 3.69 2.03
CA TYR A 111 -2.86 3.53 1.21
C TYR A 111 -2.50 2.85 -0.10
N TYR A 112 -3.25 1.81 -0.49
CA TYR A 112 -3.06 1.16 -1.78
C TYR A 112 -3.44 2.09 -2.92
N LEU A 113 -2.51 2.28 -3.85
CA LEU A 113 -2.77 2.99 -5.09
C LEU A 113 -3.11 1.96 -6.17
N ASP A 114 -4.24 2.16 -6.87
CA ASP A 114 -4.73 1.28 -7.94
C ASP A 114 -3.90 1.45 -9.24
N TRP A 115 -2.61 1.11 -9.20
CA TRP A 115 -1.76 1.06 -10.40
C TRP A 115 -1.71 -0.35 -10.96
N VAL A 116 -2.08 -0.49 -12.24
CA VAL A 116 -1.93 -1.73 -12.99
C VAL A 116 -0.74 -1.58 -13.95
N THR A 117 0.24 -2.47 -13.82
CA THR A 117 1.28 -2.70 -14.83
C THR A 117 0.67 -3.39 -16.03
N GLN A 118 0.76 -2.79 -17.21
CA GLN A 118 0.52 -3.51 -18.45
C GLN A 118 1.71 -4.45 -18.73
N THR A 119 1.45 -5.54 -19.45
CA THR A 119 2.46 -6.53 -19.85
C THR A 119 3.55 -5.98 -20.79
N ASP A 120 3.38 -4.77 -21.31
CA ASP A 120 4.36 -4.04 -22.13
C ASP A 120 5.28 -3.12 -21.31
N GLY A 121 5.15 -3.12 -19.97
CA GLY A 121 5.94 -2.28 -19.07
C GLY A 121 5.41 -0.86 -18.91
N THR A 122 4.26 -0.52 -19.49
CA THR A 122 3.60 0.78 -19.29
C THR A 122 2.68 0.75 -18.07
N PHE A 123 2.61 1.86 -17.32
CA PHE A 123 1.67 2.02 -16.22
C PHE A 123 0.39 2.68 -16.73
N PHE A 124 -0.76 2.03 -16.58
CA PHE A 124 -2.04 2.69 -16.84
C PHE A 124 -2.38 3.59 -15.65
N LYS A 125 -2.50 4.89 -15.90
CA LYS A 125 -3.03 5.87 -14.96
C LYS A 125 -4.54 5.69 -14.86
N GLN A 126 -5.02 4.91 -13.89
CA GLN A 126 -6.38 5.15 -13.41
C GLN A 126 -6.37 6.54 -12.77
N THR A 127 -7.34 7.39 -13.09
CA THR A 127 -7.54 8.68 -12.40
C THR A 127 -7.44 8.42 -10.91
N SER A 128 -6.45 9.00 -10.24
CA SER A 128 -6.06 8.71 -8.87
C SER A 128 -7.27 8.92 -7.95
N ASN A 129 -8.04 7.86 -7.66
CA ASN A 129 -9.16 7.88 -6.72
C ASN A 129 -8.62 7.79 -5.29
N VAL A 130 -7.69 8.68 -4.97
CA VAL A 130 -7.20 8.85 -3.62
C VAL A 130 -8.26 9.61 -2.83
N PRO A 131 -8.53 9.26 -1.58
CA PRO A 131 -9.55 9.94 -0.79
C PRO A 131 -9.02 11.24 -0.16
N TRP A 132 -8.19 12.00 -0.88
CA TRP A 132 -7.66 13.31 -0.47
C TRP A 132 -7.43 14.23 -1.68
N ARG A 133 -7.35 15.55 -1.44
CA ARG A 133 -6.95 16.55 -2.44
C ARG A 133 -6.15 17.67 -1.78
#